data_AF-A0AA43A3R5-F1
#
_entry.id   AF-A0AA43A3R5-F1
#
_cell.length_a   1.000
_cell.length_b   1.000
_cell.length_c   1.000
_cell.angle_alpha   90.00
_cell.angle_beta   90.00
_cell.angle_gamma   90.00
#
_symmetry.space_group_name_H-M   'P 1'
#
loop_
_entity.id
_entity.type
_entity.pdbx_description
1 polymer ?
#
loop_
_entity_poly.entity_id
_entity_poly.type
_entity_poly.pdbx_seq_one_letter_code
_entity_poly.pdbx_strand_id
1 'polypeptide(L)'
;MATKRLSVDGRGRVVYRYKHPFRDGSTHVVLEPLDFIARLAALVPRPRLNLTRFHGVFAPNFKHRDRIVPQRAQRAVEGDKPVAPMSWPFSHLPVLHGTGTSCPMDAAAQAGLRYRHCLQGCR
;
A
#
# COMPACT_ATOMS: atom_id res chain seq x y z
N MET A 1 20.42 10.63 22.44
CA MET A 1 20.64 11.23 21.11
C MET A 1 21.66 10.41 20.35
N ALA A 2 21.29 9.87 19.17
CA ALA A 2 22.12 8.92 18.39
C ALA A 2 23.34 9.56 17.70
N THR A 3 23.43 10.89 17.69
CA THR A 3 24.46 11.68 17.00
C THR A 3 25.88 11.44 17.51
N LYS A 4 26.06 10.95 18.75
CA LYS A 4 27.38 10.72 19.36
C LYS A 4 28.28 9.73 18.59
N ARG A 5 27.72 8.95 17.67
CA ARG A 5 28.42 7.88 16.92
C ARG A 5 28.64 8.19 15.45
N LEU A 6 28.20 9.36 14.99
CA LEU A 6 28.36 9.83 13.61
C LEU A 6 29.36 10.98 13.59
N SER A 7 30.39 10.88 12.74
CA SER A 7 31.38 11.93 12.53
C SER A 7 31.73 12.03 11.05
N VAL A 8 32.38 13.13 10.66
CA VAL A 8 32.88 13.34 9.29
C VAL A 8 34.41 13.31 9.33
N ASP A 9 35.02 12.60 8.38
CA ASP A 9 36.46 12.50 8.21
C ASP A 9 37.04 13.79 7.59
N GLY A 10 38.35 14.01 7.69
CA GLY A 10 39.02 15.19 7.10
C GLY A 10 38.89 15.28 5.58
N ARG A 11 38.53 14.17 4.92
CA ARG A 11 38.24 14.09 3.47
C ARG A 11 36.75 14.28 3.12
N GLY A 12 35.90 14.59 4.09
CA GLY A 12 34.46 14.79 3.89
C GLY A 12 33.61 13.50 3.85
N ARG A 13 34.19 12.34 4.15
CA ARG A 13 33.46 11.06 4.21
C ARG A 13 32.76 10.86 5.55
N VAL A 14 31.67 10.12 5.56
CA VAL A 14 30.87 9.88 6.76
C VAL A 14 31.38 8.65 7.50
N VAL A 15 31.77 8.81 8.76
CA VAL A 15 32.23 7.73 9.64
C VAL A 15 31.16 7.43 10.68
N TYR A 16 30.67 6.19 10.70
CA TYR A 16 29.70 5.72 11.69
C TYR A 16 30.29 4.60 12.55
N ARG A 17 30.43 4.86 13.86
CA ARG A 17 30.93 3.88 14.83
C ARG A 17 29.82 2.92 15.24
N TYR A 18 30.10 1.61 15.22
CA TYR A 18 29.19 0.60 15.73
C TYR A 18 29.01 0.68 17.26
N LYS A 19 27.96 0.02 17.76
CA LYS A 19 27.64 0.02 19.20
C LYS A 19 28.57 -0.96 19.91
N HIS A 20 28.77 -2.09 19.26
CA HIS A 20 29.67 -3.16 19.62
C HIS A 20 30.54 -3.46 18.39
N PRO A 21 31.80 -3.87 18.58
CA PRO A 21 32.63 -4.30 17.47
C PRO A 21 31.96 -5.43 16.70
N PHE A 22 32.16 -5.46 15.39
CA PHE A 22 31.66 -6.52 14.54
C PHE A 22 32.44 -7.82 14.79
N ARG A 23 31.94 -8.96 14.30
CA ARG A 23 32.61 -10.27 14.48
C ARG A 23 34.03 -10.28 13.92
N ASP A 24 34.25 -9.50 12.87
CA ASP A 24 35.54 -9.35 12.20
C ASP A 24 36.47 -8.33 12.89
N GLY A 25 36.07 -7.79 14.05
CA GLY A 25 36.84 -6.78 14.80
C GLY A 25 36.67 -5.34 14.30
N SER A 26 35.96 -5.12 13.19
CA SER A 26 35.70 -3.77 12.68
C SER A 26 34.80 -2.95 13.62
N THR A 27 35.17 -1.69 13.85
CA THR A 27 34.51 -0.82 14.86
C THR A 27 33.70 0.31 14.25
N HIS A 28 33.94 0.64 12.99
CA HIS A 28 33.29 1.73 12.29
C HIS A 28 33.15 1.41 10.80
N VAL A 29 32.17 2.04 10.16
CA VAL A 29 32.01 2.02 8.71
C VAL A 29 32.28 3.42 8.16
N VAL A 30 32.99 3.49 7.04
CA VAL A 30 33.22 4.73 6.30
C VAL A 30 32.36 4.66 5.03
N LEU A 31 31.53 5.68 4.81
CA LEU A 31 30.62 5.77 3.69
C LEU A 31 30.86 7.06 2.93
N GLU A 32 30.69 7.01 1.61
CA GLU A 32 30.55 8.22 0.82
C GLU A 32 29.26 8.96 1.22
N PRO A 33 29.25 10.30 1.19
CA PRO A 33 28.08 11.07 1.63
C PRO A 33 26.78 10.69 0.89
N LEU A 34 26.89 10.40 -0.41
CA LEU A 34 25.75 10.00 -1.22
C LEU A 34 25.20 8.62 -0.82
N ASP A 35 26.09 7.66 -0.55
CA ASP A 35 25.71 6.32 -0.09
C ASP A 35 25.05 6.36 1.29
N PHE A 36 25.52 7.27 2.16
CA PHE A 36 24.91 7.47 3.46
C PHE A 36 23.46 7.94 3.33
N ILE A 37 23.20 8.94 2.47
CA ILE A 37 21.84 9.43 2.20
C ILE A 37 20.98 8.34 1.57
N ALA A 38 21.51 7.58 0.60
CA ALA A 38 20.78 6.49 -0.03
C ALA A 38 20.34 5.42 0.98
N ARG A 39 21.22 5.04 1.91
CA ARG A 39 20.90 4.09 2.99
C ARG A 39 19.87 4.64 3.97
N LEU A 40 19.91 5.94 4.28
CA LEU A 40 18.88 6.59 5.10
C LEU A 40 17.53 6.61 4.38
N ALA A 41 17.53 6.92 3.08
CA ALA A 41 16.32 6.94 2.26
C ALA A 41 15.67 5.56 2.18
N ALA A 42 16.46 4.48 2.13
CA ALA A 42 15.97 3.11 2.13
C ALA A 42 15.22 2.70 3.41
N LEU A 43 15.48 3.37 4.55
CA LEU A 43 14.75 3.13 5.80
C LEU A 43 13.33 3.72 5.77
N VAL A 44 13.07 4.70 4.91
CA VAL A 44 11.77 5.35 4.82
C VAL A 44 10.84 4.49 3.95
N PRO A 45 9.77 3.90 4.52
CA PRO A 45 8.85 3.09 3.73
C PRO A 45 8.12 3.94 2.69
N ARG A 46 7.70 3.31 1.59
CA ARG A 46 6.95 3.99 0.53
C ARG A 46 5.68 4.64 1.10
N PRO A 47 5.39 5.90 0.75
CA PRO A 47 4.19 6.57 1.22
C PRO A 47 2.95 5.86 0.68
N ARG A 48 1.89 5.80 1.51
CA ARG A 48 0.59 5.16 1.22
C ARG A 48 0.58 3.63 1.24
N LEU A 49 1.64 2.99 1.76
CA LEU A 49 1.55 1.59 2.13
C LEU A 49 0.91 1.47 3.52
N ASN A 50 -0.08 0.59 3.66
CA ASN A 50 -0.69 0.28 4.97
C ASN A 50 0.31 -0.54 5.80
N LEU A 51 1.11 0.13 6.63
CA LEU A 51 2.12 -0.51 7.49
C LEU A 51 1.48 -1.31 8.63
N THR A 52 0.28 -0.93 9.05
CA THR A 52 -0.52 -1.61 10.06
C THR A 52 -1.46 -2.62 9.42
N ARG A 53 -1.01 -3.86 9.31
CA ARG A 53 -1.87 -4.99 8.92
C ARG A 53 -2.46 -5.62 10.18
N PHE A 54 -3.77 -5.46 10.36
CA PHE A 54 -4.47 -6.09 11.47
C PHE A 54 -4.70 -7.58 11.21
N HIS A 55 -4.53 -8.39 12.25
CA HIS A 55 -4.72 -9.84 12.23
C HIS A 55 -5.76 -10.26 13.29
N GLY A 56 -6.30 -11.47 13.14
CA GLY A 56 -7.27 -12.03 14.10
C GLY A 56 -8.56 -11.20 14.17
N VAL A 57 -8.97 -10.85 15.40
CA VAL A 57 -10.25 -10.20 15.70
C VAL A 57 -10.40 -8.83 14.99
N PHE A 58 -9.29 -8.11 14.80
CA PHE A 58 -9.29 -6.81 14.11
C PHE A 58 -9.04 -6.90 12.60
N ALA A 59 -8.89 -8.10 12.03
CA ALA A 59 -8.69 -8.26 10.60
C ALA A 59 -9.95 -7.80 9.82
N PRO A 60 -9.80 -7.15 8.65
CA PRO A 60 -10.94 -6.69 7.84
C PRO A 60 -11.93 -7.81 7.44
N ASN A 61 -11.44 -9.05 7.30
CA ASN A 61 -12.23 -10.22 6.90
C ASN A 61 -12.46 -11.22 8.05
N PHE A 62 -12.60 -10.75 9.29
CA PHE A 62 -12.88 -11.62 10.43
C PHE A 62 -14.33 -12.12 10.43
N LYS A 63 -14.55 -13.43 10.63
CA LYS A 63 -15.88 -14.09 10.52
C LYS A 63 -16.97 -13.50 11.43
N HIS A 64 -16.60 -12.94 12.58
CA HIS A 64 -17.55 -12.39 13.54
C HIS A 64 -17.48 -10.86 13.62
N ARG A 65 -17.04 -10.18 12.55
CA ARG A 65 -16.91 -8.72 12.49
C ARG A 65 -18.22 -7.98 12.82
N ASP A 66 -19.36 -8.56 12.48
CA ASP A 66 -20.68 -7.98 12.75
C ASP A 66 -21.00 -7.85 14.25
N ARG A 67 -20.35 -8.66 15.11
CA ARG A 67 -20.51 -8.57 16.56
C ARG A 67 -19.59 -7.52 17.20
N ILE A 68 -18.54 -7.11 16.50
CA ILE A 68 -17.44 -6.30 17.04
C ILE A 68 -17.54 -4.86 16.57
N VAL A 69 -17.86 -4.66 15.28
CA VAL A 69 -18.00 -3.32 14.70
C VAL A 69 -19.43 -2.84 14.98
N PRO A 70 -19.60 -1.74 15.75
CA PRO A 70 -20.92 -1.16 15.95
C PRO A 70 -21.52 -0.84 14.60
N GLN A 71 -22.68 -1.42 14.28
CA GLN A 71 -23.40 -1.03 13.09
C GLN A 71 -23.82 0.42 13.26
N ARG A 72 -23.53 1.25 12.26
CA ARG A 72 -24.08 2.60 12.21
C ARG A 72 -25.59 2.45 12.19
N ALA A 73 -26.26 2.93 13.24
CA ALA A 73 -27.72 3.04 13.24
C ALA A 73 -28.11 3.73 11.94
N GLN A 74 -28.81 3.00 11.08
CA GLN A 74 -29.42 3.58 9.90
C GLN A 74 -30.43 4.57 10.45
N ARG A 75 -30.06 5.86 10.52
CA ARG A 75 -31.07 6.90 10.67
C ARG A 75 -31.99 6.67 9.49
N ALA A 76 -33.24 6.30 9.77
CA ALA A 76 -34.29 6.24 8.76
C ALA A 76 -34.23 7.59 8.04
N VAL A 77 -33.75 7.58 6.80
CA VAL A 77 -34.04 8.66 5.89
C VAL A 77 -35.48 8.38 5.49
N GLU A 78 -36.40 8.91 6.29
CA GLU A 78 -37.80 9.07 5.93
C GLU A 78 -37.83 9.66 4.51
N GLY A 79 -38.65 9.05 3.66
CA GLY A 79 -38.50 9.07 2.22
C GLY A 79 -38.84 10.40 1.55
N ASP A 80 -37.93 11.36 1.62
CA ASP A 80 -37.90 12.52 0.71
C ASP A 80 -36.57 12.58 -0.03
N LYS A 81 -36.34 11.60 -0.91
CA LYS A 81 -35.42 11.79 -2.05
C LYS A 81 -36.26 11.67 -3.32
N PRO A 82 -36.33 12.71 -4.17
CA PRO A 82 -36.95 12.55 -5.47
C PRO A 82 -36.22 11.40 -6.20
N VAL A 83 -37.01 10.53 -6.84
CA VAL A 83 -36.47 9.52 -7.75
C VAL A 83 -35.64 10.28 -8.77
N ALA A 84 -34.31 10.19 -8.66
CA ALA A 84 -33.44 10.67 -9.71
C ALA A 84 -33.86 9.94 -10.99
N PRO A 85 -34.20 10.65 -12.08
CA PRO A 85 -34.70 10.01 -13.29
C PRO A 85 -33.63 9.04 -13.78
N MET A 86 -33.91 7.75 -13.64
CA MET A 86 -33.08 6.69 -14.19
C MET A 86 -33.19 6.76 -15.71
N SER A 87 -32.33 7.56 -16.33
CA SER A 87 -31.86 7.32 -17.69
C SER A 87 -30.34 7.49 -17.72
N TRP A 88 -29.67 6.54 -17.08
CA TRP A 88 -28.27 6.27 -17.37
C TRP A 88 -28.24 5.44 -18.67
N PRO A 89 -27.48 5.82 -19.70
CA PRO A 89 -27.61 5.25 -21.05
C PRO A 89 -26.99 3.85 -21.21
N PHE A 90 -26.76 3.12 -20.12
CA PHE A 90 -26.02 1.86 -20.11
C PHE A 90 -26.86 0.65 -19.67
N SER A 91 -28.19 0.73 -19.78
CA SER A 91 -29.11 -0.37 -19.42
C SER A 91 -29.21 -1.49 -20.47
N HIS A 92 -28.47 -1.42 -21.57
CA HIS A 92 -28.55 -2.39 -22.67
C HIS A 92 -27.23 -3.10 -23.01
N LEU A 93 -26.22 -3.14 -22.12
CA LEU A 93 -25.14 -4.09 -22.37
C LEU A 93 -25.66 -5.51 -22.15
N PRO A 94 -25.59 -6.39 -23.16
CA PRO A 94 -25.91 -7.79 -22.97
C PRO A 94 -24.90 -8.39 -21.99
N VAL A 95 -25.42 -9.16 -21.03
CA VAL A 95 -24.61 -10.03 -20.17
C VAL A 95 -23.95 -11.07 -21.08
N LEU A 96 -22.67 -10.90 -21.37
CA LEU A 96 -21.88 -11.91 -22.07
C LEU A 96 -21.70 -13.10 -21.12
N HIS A 97 -22.51 -14.13 -21.30
CA HIS A 97 -22.24 -15.45 -20.73
C HIS A 97 -20.96 -16.00 -21.39
N GLY A 98 -19.82 -15.78 -20.73
CA GLY A 98 -18.54 -16.31 -21.18
C GLY A 98 -18.47 -17.82 -20.97
N THR A 99 -18.89 -18.61 -21.96
CA THR A 99 -18.27 -19.92 -22.18
C THR A 99 -16.88 -19.66 -22.75
N GLY A 100 -15.86 -20.06 -21.99
CA GLY A 100 -14.48 -19.82 -22.31
C GLY A 100 -14.10 -20.40 -23.66
N THR A 101 -13.62 -19.53 -24.55
CA THR A 101 -12.70 -19.89 -25.62
C THR A 101 -11.88 -18.64 -25.97
N SER A 102 -10.60 -18.72 -25.62
CA SER A 102 -9.44 -18.01 -26.20
C SER A 102 -9.50 -16.47 -26.37
N CYS A 103 -8.59 -15.80 -25.67
CA CYS A 103 -8.13 -14.45 -26.01
C CYS A 103 -7.50 -14.41 -27.41
N PRO A 104 -7.68 -13.30 -28.14
CA PRO A 104 -6.58 -12.66 -28.83
C PRO A 104 -6.34 -11.25 -28.28
N MET A 105 -5.06 -10.90 -28.20
CA MET A 105 -4.53 -9.60 -27.82
C MET A 105 -4.97 -8.47 -28.76
N ASP A 106 -4.93 -7.25 -28.21
CA ASP A 106 -4.92 -5.93 -28.86
C ASP A 106 -6.24 -5.36 -29.41
N ALA A 107 -6.96 -4.65 -28.54
CA ALA A 107 -7.68 -3.44 -28.95
C ALA A 107 -8.03 -2.53 -27.75
N ALA A 108 -7.77 -1.24 -27.92
CA ALA A 108 -8.35 -0.13 -27.16
C ALA A 108 -7.77 0.20 -25.78
N ALA A 109 -6.55 0.73 -25.81
CA ALA A 109 -6.22 1.92 -25.04
C ALA A 109 -7.17 3.07 -25.42
N GLN A 110 -8.23 3.33 -24.62
CA GLN A 110 -8.97 4.60 -24.53
C GLN A 110 -10.23 4.45 -23.65
N ALA A 111 -10.05 4.14 -22.37
CA ALA A 111 -11.04 4.49 -21.36
C ALA A 111 -10.31 4.56 -20.02
N GLY A 112 -10.28 5.74 -19.41
CA GLY A 112 -9.74 5.98 -18.07
C GLY A 112 -10.53 5.27 -16.97
N LEU A 113 -10.65 3.94 -17.06
CA LEU A 113 -11.29 3.08 -16.10
C LEU A 113 -10.21 2.51 -15.18
N ARG A 114 -10.31 2.98 -13.93
CA ARG A 114 -9.54 2.57 -12.77
C ARG A 114 -9.26 1.07 -12.79
N TYR A 115 -7.99 0.70 -12.94
CA TYR A 115 -7.45 -0.61 -12.58
C TYR A 115 -7.73 -0.85 -11.09
N ARG A 116 -8.92 -1.37 -10.78
CA ARG A 116 -9.32 -1.85 -9.46
C ARG A 116 -9.89 -3.25 -9.59
N HIS A 117 -9.22 -4.11 -10.35
CA HIS A 117 -9.57 -5.52 -10.35
C HIS A 117 -8.43 -6.44 -10.81
N CYS A 118 -7.27 -6.39 -10.16
CA CYS A 118 -6.27 -7.46 -10.33
C CYS A 118 -5.30 -7.56 -9.14
N LEU A 119 -5.79 -7.64 -7.90
CA LEU A 119 -4.95 -8.04 -6.74
C LEU A 119 -5.76 -8.82 -5.68
N GLN A 120 -6.64 -9.73 -6.12
CA GLN A 120 -7.17 -10.78 -5.25
C GLN A 120 -7.27 -12.07 -6.06
N GLY A 121 -6.12 -12.72 -6.26
CA GLY A 121 -6.08 -13.95 -7.04
C GLY A 121 -4.69 -14.37 -7.46
N CYS A 122 -3.71 -14.37 -6.55
CA CYS A 122 -2.48 -15.14 -6.71
C CYS A 122 -1.91 -15.46 -5.32
N ARG A 123 -2.21 -16.70 -4.89
CA ARG A 123 -1.66 -17.50 -3.77
C ARG A 123 -1.82 -16.97 -2.34
#